data_AF-Q9AVA1-F1
#
_entry.id   AF-Q9AVA1-F1
#
_cell.length_a   1.000
_cell.length_b   1.000
_cell.length_c   1.000
_cell.angle_alpha   90.00
_cell.angle_beta   90.00
_cell.angle_gamma   90.00
#
_symmetry.space_group_name_H-M   'P 1'
#
loop_
_entity.id
_entity.type
_entity.pdbx_description
1 polymer ?
#
loop_
_entity_poly.entity_id
_entity_poly.type
_entity_poly.pdbx_seq_one_letter_code
_entity_poly.pdbx_strand_id
1 'polypeptide(L)' 'MAEILKLFYIWFFYVLLFVTTSHAVERYKLLPYECEVDEDCPRYIHHPQIMKCINLFCRIVYQD' A
#
# COMPACT_ATOMS: atom_id res chain seq x y z
N MET A 1 -6.93 -0.96 -38.19
CA MET A 1 -7.11 -2.01 -37.16
C MET A 1 -5.98 -2.06 -36.12
N ALA A 2 -4.72 -1.71 -36.45
CA ALA A 2 -3.60 -1.79 -35.49
C ALA A 2 -3.62 -0.76 -34.34
N GLU A 3 -4.15 0.44 -34.55
CA GLU A 3 -4.13 1.53 -33.55
C GLU A 3 -5.05 1.28 -32.35
N ILE A 4 -6.22 0.67 -32.59
CA ILE A 4 -7.18 0.29 -31.53
C ILE A 4 -6.57 -0.77 -30.62
N LEU A 5 -5.81 -1.71 -31.20
CA LEU A 5 -5.12 -2.74 -30.44
C LEU A 5 -4.07 -2.13 -29.50
N LYS A 6 -3.30 -1.12 -29.96
CA LYS A 6 -2.32 -0.42 -29.12
C LYS A 6 -2.97 0.28 -27.92
N LEU A 7 -4.09 0.97 -28.15
CA LEU A 7 -4.83 1.64 -27.07
C LEU A 7 -5.35 0.63 -26.04
N PHE A 8 -5.82 -0.53 -26.49
CA PHE A 8 -6.26 -1.60 -25.61
C PHE A 8 -5.12 -2.14 -24.74
N TYR A 9 -3.93 -2.37 -25.31
CA TYR A 9 -2.76 -2.81 -24.56
C TYR A 9 -2.30 -1.79 -23.51
N ILE A 10 -2.29 -0.51 -23.86
CA ILE A 10 -1.92 0.57 -22.93
C ILE A 10 -2.90 0.59 -21.76
N TRP A 11 -4.21 0.59 -22.05
CA TRP A 11 -5.24 0.59 -21.03
C TRP A 11 -5.14 -0.64 -20.11
N PHE A 12 -4.94 -1.82 -20.69
CA PHE A 12 -4.79 -3.07 -19.94
C PHE A 12 -3.56 -3.04 -19.03
N PHE A 13 -2.45 -2.46 -19.48
CA PHE A 13 -1.25 -2.28 -18.65
C PHE A 13 -1.52 -1.35 -17.45
N TYR A 14 -2.22 -0.23 -17.66
CA TYR A 14 -2.61 0.66 -16.57
C TYR A 14 -3.52 -0.02 -15.54
N VAL A 15 -4.48 -0.83 -16.01
CA VAL A 15 -5.38 -1.60 -15.13
C VAL A 15 -4.57 -2.62 -14.30
N LEU A 16 -3.67 -3.36 -14.93
CA LEU A 16 -2.79 -4.30 -14.21
C LEU A 16 -1.94 -3.58 -13.16
N LEU A 17 -1.33 -2.45 -13.52
CA LEU A 17 -0.51 -1.66 -12.60
C LEU A 17 -1.34 -1.21 -11.39
N PHE A 18 -2.55 -0.67 -11.62
CA PHE A 18 -3.46 -0.27 -10.55
C PHE A 18 -3.89 -1.43 -9.63
N VAL A 19 -4.16 -2.60 -10.20
CA VAL A 19 -4.52 -3.80 -9.41
C VAL A 19 -3.33 -4.27 -8.57
N THR A 20 -2.11 -4.26 -9.12
CA THR A 20 -0.92 -4.64 -8.35
C THR A 20 -0.60 -3.67 -7.21
N THR A 21 -0.76 -2.36 -7.43
CA THR A 21 -0.51 -1.35 -6.39
C THR A 21 -1.57 -1.40 -5.30
N SER A 22 -2.85 -1.53 -5.64
CA SER A 22 -3.93 -1.67 -4.66
C SER A 22 -3.79 -2.94 -3.81
N HIS A 23 -3.44 -4.08 -4.42
CA HIS A 23 -3.13 -5.30 -3.66
C HIS A 23 -1.91 -5.15 -2.75
N ALA A 24 -0.88 -4.43 -3.19
CA ALA A 24 0.26 -4.13 -2.33
C ALA A 24 -0.16 -3.28 -1.13
N VAL A 25 -0.96 -2.22 -1.34
CA VAL A 25 -1.48 -1.37 -0.27
C VAL A 25 -2.28 -2.18 0.75
N GLU A 26 -3.16 -3.08 0.30
CA GLU A 26 -3.97 -3.93 1.17
C GLU A 26 -3.13 -4.96 1.93
N ARG A 27 -2.23 -5.69 1.24
CA ARG A 27 -1.35 -6.71 1.84
C ARG A 27 -0.43 -6.13 2.90
N TYR A 28 0.04 -4.90 2.68
CA TYR A 28 0.98 -4.26 3.59
C TYR A 28 0.30 -3.36 4.61
N LYS A 29 -1.03 -3.22 4.58
CA LYS A 29 -1.79 -2.23 5.38
C LYS A 29 -1.05 -0.90 5.40
N LEU A 30 -0.58 -0.48 4.21
CA LEU A 30 0.12 0.79 4.04
C LEU A 30 -0.95 1.86 4.22
N LEU A 31 -1.13 2.36 5.43
CA LEU A 31 -1.82 3.64 5.55
C LEU A 31 -0.91 4.69 4.87
N PRO A 32 -1.48 5.70 4.20
CA PRO A 32 -0.72 6.73 3.47
C PRO A 32 -0.01 7.72 4.42
N TYR A 33 0.46 7.22 5.57
CA TYR A 33 1.30 7.96 6.50
C TYR A 33 2.73 7.49 6.22
N GLU A 34 3.44 8.33 5.46
CA GLU A 34 4.90 8.29 5.48
C GLU A 34 5.36 8.53 6.91
N CYS A 35 6.32 7.74 7.37
CA CYS A 35 6.90 7.86 8.70
C CYS A 35 8.42 7.76 8.58
N GLU A 36 9.14 8.53 9.39
CA GLU A 36 10.60 8.39 9.53
C GLU A 36 10.96 7.59 10.79
N VAL A 37 10.12 7.70 11.81
CA VAL A 37 10.24 7.05 13.12
C VAL A 37 8.90 6.48 13.57
N ASP A 38 8.92 5.51 14.49
CA ASP A 38 7.71 4.88 15.03
C ASP A 38 6.71 5.89 15.65
N GLU A 39 7.20 7.04 16.12
CA GLU A 39 6.40 8.09 16.75
C GLU A 39 5.55 8.91 15.77
N ASP A 40 5.91 8.91 14.48
CA ASP A 40 5.15 9.58 13.41
C ASP A 40 3.85 8.82 13.09
N CYS A 41 3.81 7.54 13.41
CA CYS A 41 2.63 6.73 13.18
C CYS A 41 1.51 7.08 14.16
N PRO A 42 0.26 7.25 13.68
CA PRO A 42 -0.86 7.49 14.56
C PRO A 42 -0.97 6.33 15.56
N ARG A 43 -0.96 6.62 16.86
CA ARG A 43 -1.12 5.60 17.90
C ARG A 43 -2.53 5.04 17.91
N TYR A 44 -2.84 4.12 17.01
CA TYR A 44 -4.01 3.26 17.11
C TYR A 44 -3.66 2.08 18.04
N ILE A 45 -3.86 2.29 19.34
CA ILE A 45 -3.63 1.25 20.36
C ILE A 45 -4.93 0.47 20.54
N HIS A 46 -5.22 -0.46 19.64
CA HIS A 46 -6.20 -1.51 19.89
C HIS A 46 -5.42 -2.77 20.26
N HIS A 47 -5.21 -3.01 21.56
CA HIS A 47 -4.51 -4.19 22.06
C HIS A 47 -5.10 -5.45 21.38
N PRO A 48 -4.30 -6.33 20.76
CA PRO A 48 -2.82 -6.46 20.77
C PRO A 48 -2.09 -5.89 19.53
N GLN A 49 -2.67 -4.93 18.82
CA GLN A 49 -2.11 -4.33 17.61
C GLN A 49 -1.35 -3.03 17.95
N ILE A 50 -0.07 -2.97 17.55
CA ILE A 50 0.77 -1.77 17.61
C ILE A 50 1.13 -1.32 16.19
N MET A 51 1.22 -0.02 15.95
CA MET A 51 1.76 0.50 14.69
C MET A 51 3.27 0.71 14.79
N LYS A 52 4.00 0.27 13.77
CA LYS A 52 5.44 0.49 13.63
C LYS A 52 5.76 1.09 12.27
N CYS A 53 6.80 1.90 12.21
CA CYS A 53 7.35 2.43 10.99
C CYS A 53 8.27 1.40 10.33
N ILE A 54 7.91 0.91 9.15
CA ILE A 54 8.67 -0.08 8.40
C ILE A 54 8.77 0.38 6.94
N ASN A 55 9.99 0.57 6.44
CA ASN A 55 10.27 1.05 5.08
C ASN A 55 9.60 2.39 4.76
N LEU A 56 9.68 3.35 5.68
CA LEU A 56 9.05 4.68 5.57
C LEU A 56 7.52 4.70 5.61
N PHE A 57 6.88 3.60 6.01
CA PHE A 57 5.42 3.55 6.12
C PHE A 57 4.94 2.90 7.43
N CYS A 58 3.82 3.40 7.94
CA CYS A 58 3.18 2.85 9.12
C CYS A 58 2.50 1.51 8.82
N ARG A 59 2.91 0.44 9.50
CA ARG A 59 2.33 -0.90 9.41
C ARG A 59 1.84 -1.37 10.78
N ILE A 60 0.69 -2.05 10.80
CA ILE A 60 0.16 -2.71 12.01
C ILE A 60 0.89 -4.03 12.25
N VAL A 61 1.46 -4.20 13.45
CA VAL A 61 2.18 -5.38 13.94
C VAL A 61 1.49 -5.90 15.20
N TYR A 62 1.41 -7.21 15.36
CA TYR A 62 0.88 -7.84 16.58
C TYR A 62 2.00 -7.98 17.61
N GLN A 63 1.73 -7.62 18.86
CA GLN A 63 2.66 -7.83 19.97
C GLN A 63 2.36 -9.21 20.57
N ASP A 64 3.28 -10.17 20.38
CA ASP A 64 3.31 -11.47 21.07
C ASP A 64 3.55 -11.31 22.58
#